data_AF-A0A919M052-F1
#
_entry.id   AF-A0A919M052-F1
#
_cell.length_a   1.000
_cell.length_b   1.000
_cell.length_c   1.000
_cell.angle_alpha   90.00
_cell.angle_beta   90.00
_cell.angle_gamma   90.00
#
_symmetry.space_group_name_H-M   'P 1'
#
loop_
_entity.id
_entity.type
_entity.pdbx_description
1 polymer ?
#
loop_
_entity_poly.entity_id
_entity_poly.type
_entity_poly.pdbx_seq_one_letter_code
_entity_poly.pdbx_strand_id
1 'polypeptide(L)'
;MLIIESVLLLRQHIRRLRQEGKRIALVPTMGNLHDGHMKLVDEAKASADVVVVSIFVNPMQFDRVDDLARYPRTLQDDCEKLNKRHVDFVFAPTPAEVYPQGTEGQTYVDVPGLSTMLEGASRPGHFRGVSTIVSKLFNLVQPDVACFGEKDFQQLALIRKMVADMGYDIEIIGVPIVRAKDGGAEFA
;
A
#
# COMPACT_ATOMS: atom_id res chain seq x y z
N MET A 1 -10.44 -11.64 10.40
CA MET A 1 -9.76 -11.23 9.16
C MET A 1 -10.43 -11.88 7.96
N LEU A 2 -10.88 -11.11 6.98
CA LEU A 2 -11.37 -11.57 5.68
C LEU A 2 -10.30 -11.35 4.62
N ILE A 3 -10.10 -12.32 3.73
CA ILE A 3 -9.18 -12.21 2.59
C ILE A 3 -10.04 -11.98 1.33
N ILE A 4 -9.76 -10.91 0.61
CA ILE A 4 -10.53 -10.47 -0.56
C ILE A 4 -9.57 -10.33 -1.74
N GLU A 5 -9.88 -11.00 -2.85
CA GLU A 5 -9.05 -10.95 -4.06
C GLU A 5 -9.69 -10.13 -5.19
N SER A 6 -11.00 -9.88 -5.12
CA SER A 6 -11.74 -9.13 -6.14
C SER A 6 -12.06 -7.70 -5.72
N VAL A 7 -11.91 -6.78 -6.67
CA VAL A 7 -12.33 -5.38 -6.56
C VAL A 7 -13.83 -5.26 -6.29
N LEU A 8 -14.65 -6.13 -6.88
CA LEU A 8 -16.10 -6.10 -6.69
C LEU A 8 -16.48 -6.39 -5.23
N LEU A 9 -15.91 -7.48 -4.68
CA LEU A 9 -16.14 -7.88 -3.30
C LEU A 9 -15.58 -6.85 -2.32
N LEU A 10 -14.38 -6.31 -2.59
CA LEU A 10 -13.81 -5.23 -1.78
C LEU A 10 -14.79 -4.05 -1.69
N ARG A 11 -15.28 -3.56 -2.83
CA ARG A 11 -16.24 -2.44 -2.87
C ARG A 11 -17.54 -2.74 -2.12
N GLN A 12 -18.03 -3.98 -2.14
CA GLN A 12 -19.21 -4.36 -1.35
C GLN A 12 -18.95 -4.19 0.15
N HIS A 13 -17.81 -4.67 0.65
CA HIS A 13 -17.44 -4.50 2.05
C HIS A 13 -17.19 -3.04 2.43
N ILE A 14 -16.47 -2.27 1.60
CA ILE A 14 -16.22 -0.84 1.85
C ILE A 14 -17.53 -0.05 1.93
N ARG A 15 -18.49 -0.29 1.01
CA ARG A 15 -19.81 0.37 1.08
C ARG A 15 -20.55 0.07 2.38
N ARG A 16 -20.54 -1.19 2.83
CA ARG A 16 -21.15 -1.59 4.10
C ARG A 16 -20.49 -0.87 5.28
N LEU A 17 -19.17 -0.84 5.34
CA LEU A 17 -18.42 -0.16 6.41
C LEU A 17 -18.74 1.33 6.47
N ARG A 18 -18.85 1.99 5.31
CA ARG A 18 -19.24 3.40 5.22
C ARG A 18 -20.69 3.62 5.69
N GLN A 19 -21.62 2.72 5.36
CA GLN A 19 -23.00 2.79 5.87
C GLN A 19 -23.08 2.61 7.39
N GLU A 20 -22.16 1.86 7.97
CA GLU A 20 -22.02 1.67 9.42
C GLU A 20 -21.28 2.82 10.12
N GLY A 21 -20.86 3.86 9.37
CA GLY A 21 -20.13 5.01 9.90
C GLY A 21 -18.72 4.66 10.41
N LYS A 22 -18.14 3.55 9.93
CA LYS A 22 -16.80 3.11 10.35
C LYS A 22 -15.71 3.98 9.73
N ARG A 23 -14.75 4.38 10.54
CA ARG A 23 -13.48 4.96 10.09
C ARG A 23 -12.56 3.83 9.62
N ILE A 24 -11.94 4.00 8.45
CA ILE A 24 -11.16 2.97 7.75
C ILE A 24 -9.71 3.43 7.61
N ALA A 25 -8.77 2.60 8.09
CA ALA A 25 -7.34 2.76 7.83
C ALA A 25 -6.89 1.80 6.72
N LEU A 26 -5.99 2.30 5.86
CA LEU A 26 -5.32 1.50 4.83
C LEU A 26 -3.82 1.40 5.11
N VAL A 27 -3.28 0.18 5.00
CA VAL A 27 -1.83 -0.08 4.98
C VAL A 27 -1.47 -0.73 3.64
N PRO A 28 -0.95 0.04 2.66
CA PRO A 28 -0.52 -0.52 1.39
C PRO A 28 0.81 -1.26 1.51
N THR A 29 0.88 -2.50 1.03
CA THR A 29 2.10 -3.33 1.05
C THR A 29 2.25 -4.13 -0.25
N MET A 30 3.46 -4.65 -0.49
CA MET A 30 3.72 -5.65 -1.53
C MET A 30 3.79 -7.09 -0.99
N GLY A 31 3.46 -7.33 0.29
CA GLY A 31 3.62 -8.64 0.95
C GLY A 31 5.05 -8.89 1.43
N ASN A 32 5.35 -10.14 1.79
CA ASN A 32 6.59 -10.53 2.47
C ASN A 32 6.80 -9.73 3.77
N LEU A 33 5.77 -9.76 4.61
CA LEU A 33 5.62 -8.89 5.77
C LEU A 33 6.60 -9.29 6.89
N HIS A 34 7.01 -8.31 7.67
CA HIS A 34 7.86 -8.50 8.86
C HIS A 34 7.47 -7.41 9.90
N ASP A 35 8.23 -7.27 10.99
CA ASP A 35 7.80 -6.49 12.15
C ASP A 35 7.59 -4.97 11.89
N GLY A 36 8.29 -4.41 10.91
CA GLY A 36 8.05 -3.04 10.47
C GLY A 36 6.66 -2.84 9.85
N HIS A 37 6.18 -3.81 9.07
CA HIS A 37 4.79 -3.81 8.57
C HIS A 37 3.79 -3.97 9.71
N MET A 38 4.12 -4.74 10.75
CA MET A 38 3.23 -4.91 11.91
C MET A 38 3.06 -3.60 12.68
N LYS A 39 4.10 -2.75 12.77
CA LYS A 39 3.95 -1.41 13.35
C LYS A 39 3.03 -0.50 12.54
N LEU A 40 3.04 -0.59 11.20
CA LEU A 40 2.07 0.13 10.37
C LEU A 40 0.63 -0.30 10.69
N VAL A 41 0.43 -1.60 10.89
CA VAL A 41 -0.88 -2.16 11.29
C VAL A 41 -1.28 -1.68 12.69
N ASP A 42 -0.36 -1.68 13.65
CA ASP A 42 -0.64 -1.23 15.02
C ASP A 42 -1.03 0.26 15.04
N GLU A 43 -0.34 1.11 14.27
CA GLU A 43 -0.69 2.54 14.12
C GLU A 43 -2.05 2.72 13.43
N ALA A 44 -2.33 1.94 12.38
CA ALA A 44 -3.60 1.95 11.69
C ALA A 44 -4.77 1.58 12.62
N LYS A 45 -4.57 0.60 13.51
CA LYS A 45 -5.57 0.19 14.51
C LYS A 45 -5.81 1.25 15.59
N ALA A 46 -4.79 2.04 15.93
CA ALA A 46 -4.96 3.17 16.84
C ALA A 46 -5.75 4.33 16.19
N SER A 47 -5.77 4.39 14.87
CA SER A 47 -6.27 5.53 14.10
C SER A 47 -7.63 5.30 13.44
N ALA A 48 -8.21 4.09 13.46
CA ALA A 48 -9.46 3.75 12.77
C ALA A 48 -10.19 2.55 13.41
N ASP A 49 -11.49 2.41 13.10
CA ASP A 49 -12.30 1.27 13.54
C ASP A 49 -11.99 -0.03 12.80
N VAL A 50 -11.55 0.11 11.54
CA VAL A 50 -11.31 -1.01 10.62
C VAL A 50 -10.00 -0.82 9.89
N VAL A 51 -9.19 -1.88 9.83
CA VAL A 51 -7.92 -1.89 9.11
C VAL A 51 -8.00 -2.78 7.87
N VAL A 52 -7.68 -2.17 6.72
CA VAL A 52 -7.49 -2.85 5.44
C VAL A 52 -5.99 -2.87 5.14
N VAL A 53 -5.42 -4.05 4.95
CA VAL A 53 -4.05 -4.21 4.46
C VAL A 53 -4.12 -4.69 3.02
N SER A 54 -3.49 -3.98 2.09
CA SER A 54 -3.36 -4.50 0.72
C SER A 54 -2.03 -5.22 0.54
N ILE A 55 -2.06 -6.39 -0.09
CA ILE A 55 -0.87 -7.17 -0.48
C ILE A 55 -0.88 -7.28 -1.99
N PHE A 56 -0.08 -6.45 -2.67
CA PHE A 56 -0.03 -6.45 -4.12
C PHE A 56 1.35 -6.08 -4.63
N VAL A 57 2.05 -7.04 -5.23
CA VAL A 57 3.32 -6.80 -5.93
C VAL A 57 2.99 -6.09 -7.25
N ASN A 58 3.06 -4.76 -7.24
CA ASN A 58 2.65 -3.92 -8.37
C ASN A 58 3.65 -3.99 -9.53
N PRO A 59 3.30 -4.53 -10.72
CA PRO A 59 4.23 -4.58 -11.85
C PRO A 59 4.68 -3.20 -12.36
N MET A 60 3.86 -2.15 -12.21
CA MET A 60 4.19 -0.82 -12.75
C MET A 60 5.36 -0.12 -12.07
N GLN A 61 5.76 -0.58 -10.86
CA GLN A 61 6.87 0.03 -10.11
C GLN A 61 8.17 -0.78 -10.18
N PHE A 62 8.24 -1.80 -11.03
CA PHE A 62 9.46 -2.57 -11.29
C PHE A 62 10.05 -2.20 -12.64
N ASP A 63 11.30 -1.74 -12.62
CA ASP A 63 12.03 -1.36 -13.83
C ASP A 63 12.58 -2.59 -14.57
N ARG A 64 12.71 -3.73 -13.85
CA ARG A 64 13.27 -4.98 -14.36
C ARG A 64 12.29 -6.13 -14.15
N VAL A 65 11.99 -6.86 -15.23
CA VAL A 65 11.11 -8.03 -15.21
C VAL A 65 11.65 -9.12 -14.28
N ASP A 66 12.97 -9.30 -14.21
CA ASP A 66 13.62 -10.27 -13.33
C ASP A 66 13.37 -9.97 -11.85
N ASP A 67 13.39 -8.70 -11.46
CA ASP A 67 13.16 -8.28 -10.07
C ASP A 67 11.70 -8.55 -9.67
N LEU A 68 10.74 -8.27 -10.58
CA LEU A 68 9.34 -8.61 -10.40
C LEU A 68 9.10 -10.13 -10.29
N ALA A 69 9.81 -10.91 -11.10
CA ALA A 69 9.70 -12.37 -11.08
C ALA A 69 10.22 -12.97 -9.76
N ARG A 70 11.35 -12.43 -9.26
CA ARG A 70 12.04 -12.90 -8.04
C ARG A 70 11.48 -12.32 -6.74
N TYR A 71 10.61 -11.30 -6.81
CA TYR A 71 10.05 -10.70 -5.61
C TYR A 71 9.31 -11.77 -4.77
N PRO A 72 9.61 -11.90 -3.46
CA PRO A 72 9.06 -12.94 -2.61
C PRO A 72 7.53 -12.81 -2.49
N ARG A 73 6.82 -13.93 -2.61
CA ARG A 73 5.36 -14.01 -2.45
C ARG A 73 5.04 -15.04 -1.38
N THR A 74 4.70 -14.58 -0.18
CA THR A 74 4.49 -15.39 1.03
C THR A 74 3.11 -15.14 1.64
N LEU A 75 2.08 -15.10 0.80
CA LEU A 75 0.73 -14.65 1.18
C LEU A 75 0.17 -15.41 2.40
N GLN A 76 0.43 -16.71 2.52
CA GLN A 76 0.00 -17.51 3.66
C GLN A 76 0.65 -17.00 4.97
N ASP A 77 1.98 -16.90 5.01
CA ASP A 77 2.72 -16.42 6.17
C ASP A 77 2.35 -14.97 6.52
N ASP A 78 2.13 -14.13 5.49
CA ASP A 78 1.69 -12.75 5.65
C ASP A 78 0.33 -12.69 6.34
N CYS A 79 -0.63 -13.50 5.87
CA CYS A 79 -1.97 -13.58 6.46
C CYS A 79 -1.93 -14.10 7.90
N GLU A 80 -1.08 -15.07 8.23
CA GLU A 80 -0.91 -15.54 9.61
C GLU A 80 -0.40 -14.44 10.55
N LYS A 81 0.55 -13.62 10.09
CA LYS A 81 1.05 -12.46 10.84
C LYS A 81 -0.07 -11.44 11.07
N LEU A 82 -0.80 -11.07 10.01
CA LEU A 82 -1.89 -10.09 10.07
C LEU A 82 -3.07 -10.56 10.94
N ASN A 83 -3.40 -11.85 10.89
CA ASN A 83 -4.46 -12.42 11.73
C ASN A 83 -4.09 -12.33 13.22
N LYS A 84 -2.82 -12.55 13.59
CA LYS A 84 -2.33 -12.34 14.96
C LYS A 84 -2.42 -10.89 15.43
N ARG A 85 -2.49 -9.91 14.51
CA ARG A 85 -2.68 -8.48 14.82
C ARG A 85 -4.16 -8.07 14.75
N HIS A 86 -5.07 -9.02 14.50
CA HIS A 86 -6.50 -8.78 14.33
C HIS A 86 -6.82 -7.78 13.23
N VAL A 87 -6.15 -7.89 12.08
CA VAL A 87 -6.55 -7.15 10.88
C VAL A 87 -7.95 -7.59 10.42
N ASP A 88 -8.75 -6.63 9.99
CA ASP A 88 -10.12 -6.89 9.53
C ASP A 88 -10.14 -7.44 8.11
N PHE A 89 -9.40 -6.80 7.20
CA PHE A 89 -9.38 -7.14 5.78
C PHE A 89 -7.97 -7.22 5.21
N VAL A 90 -7.71 -8.26 4.42
CA VAL A 90 -6.56 -8.36 3.52
C VAL A 90 -7.09 -8.28 2.09
N PHE A 91 -6.69 -7.26 1.35
CA PHE A 91 -6.97 -7.16 -0.09
C PHE A 91 -5.74 -7.65 -0.87
N ALA A 92 -5.84 -8.84 -1.45
CA ALA A 92 -4.75 -9.52 -2.14
C ALA A 92 -5.12 -9.83 -3.61
N PRO A 93 -5.31 -8.81 -4.47
CA PRO A 93 -5.73 -9.03 -5.85
C PRO A 93 -4.60 -9.60 -6.72
N THR A 94 -4.98 -10.28 -7.80
CA THR A 94 -4.03 -10.65 -8.86
C THR A 94 -3.72 -9.45 -9.77
N PRO A 95 -2.58 -9.45 -10.51
CA PRO A 95 -2.31 -8.43 -11.51
C PRO A 95 -3.40 -8.30 -12.58
N ALA A 96 -4.07 -9.40 -12.95
CA ALA A 96 -5.17 -9.36 -13.91
C ALA A 96 -6.43 -8.66 -13.36
N GLU A 97 -6.68 -8.76 -12.05
CA GLU A 97 -7.77 -8.03 -11.40
C GLU A 97 -7.47 -6.52 -11.33
N VAL A 98 -6.21 -6.15 -11.06
CA VAL A 98 -5.81 -4.73 -10.98
C VAL A 98 -5.61 -4.13 -12.38
N TYR A 99 -5.04 -4.86 -13.33
CA TYR A 99 -4.66 -4.40 -14.66
C TYR A 99 -5.18 -5.37 -15.73
N PRO A 100 -6.51 -5.39 -16.00
CA PRO A 100 -7.13 -6.38 -16.88
C PRO A 100 -6.64 -6.31 -18.34
N GLN A 101 -6.06 -5.18 -18.76
CA GLN A 101 -5.49 -4.96 -20.08
C GLN A 101 -3.95 -4.81 -20.04
N GLY A 102 -3.31 -5.22 -18.93
CA GLY A 102 -1.89 -4.97 -18.69
C GLY A 102 -1.60 -3.51 -18.34
N THR A 103 -0.32 -3.15 -18.31
CA THR A 103 0.18 -1.85 -17.80
C THR A 103 0.54 -0.85 -18.90
N GLU A 104 0.71 -1.28 -20.15
CA GLU A 104 1.18 -0.42 -21.25
C GLU A 104 0.21 0.72 -21.59
N GLY A 105 -1.09 0.42 -21.66
CA GLY A 105 -2.17 1.40 -21.90
C GLY A 105 -2.85 1.91 -20.62
N GLN A 106 -2.33 1.56 -19.44
CA GLN A 106 -2.97 1.90 -18.17
C GLN A 106 -2.85 3.40 -17.88
N THR A 107 -3.97 4.04 -17.52
CA THR A 107 -3.96 5.40 -16.96
C THR A 107 -3.03 5.46 -15.75
N TYR A 108 -2.17 6.47 -15.70
CA TYR A 108 -1.20 6.64 -14.64
C TYR A 108 -1.35 8.00 -13.93
N VAL A 109 -0.82 8.07 -12.73
CA VAL A 109 -0.66 9.29 -11.94
C VAL A 109 0.83 9.55 -11.79
N ASP A 110 1.28 10.77 -12.05
CA ASP A 110 2.68 11.18 -11.90
C ASP A 110 2.76 12.39 -10.98
N VAL A 111 3.84 12.48 -10.19
CA VAL A 111 4.09 13.58 -9.25
C VAL A 111 5.38 14.26 -9.67
N PRO A 112 5.31 15.27 -10.56
CA PRO A 112 6.50 15.87 -11.17
C PRO A 112 7.48 16.42 -10.13
N GLY A 113 8.78 16.33 -10.46
CA GLY A 113 9.87 16.71 -9.58
C GLY A 113 10.24 15.60 -8.60
N LEU A 114 9.31 15.21 -7.71
CA LEU A 114 9.57 14.14 -6.74
C LEU A 114 9.74 12.76 -7.41
N SER A 115 9.03 12.51 -8.52
CA SER A 115 9.12 11.23 -9.24
C SER A 115 10.43 11.03 -10.02
N THR A 116 11.20 12.10 -10.26
CA THR A 116 12.39 12.09 -11.12
C THR A 116 13.68 12.50 -10.42
N MET A 117 13.64 12.91 -9.16
CA MET A 117 14.82 13.21 -8.34
C MET A 117 15.24 12.02 -7.48
N LEU A 118 16.46 12.06 -6.90
CA LEU A 118 16.97 11.05 -5.95
C LEU A 118 16.78 9.60 -6.46
N GLU A 119 16.04 8.73 -5.76
CA GLU A 119 15.79 7.35 -6.20
C GLU A 119 15.08 7.32 -7.56
N GLY A 120 14.19 8.29 -7.82
CA GLY A 120 13.48 8.41 -9.10
C GLY A 120 14.41 8.65 -10.29
N ALA A 121 15.59 9.25 -10.07
CA ALA A 121 16.61 9.40 -11.11
C ALA A 121 17.30 8.06 -11.40
N SER A 122 17.48 7.21 -10.39
CA SER A 122 18.09 5.87 -10.52
C SER A 122 17.10 4.80 -11.01
N ARG A 123 15.79 5.05 -10.83
CA ARG A 123 14.70 4.12 -11.15
C ARG A 123 13.60 4.80 -11.98
N PRO A 124 13.86 5.11 -13.26
CA PRO A 124 12.92 5.85 -14.09
C PRO A 124 11.59 5.10 -14.24
N GLY A 125 10.49 5.74 -13.80
CA GLY A 125 9.14 5.17 -13.86
C GLY A 125 8.67 4.49 -12.57
N HIS A 126 9.59 4.14 -11.65
CA HIS A 126 9.24 3.51 -10.36
C HIS A 126 8.16 4.30 -9.60
N PHE A 127 8.40 5.58 -9.36
CA PHE A 127 7.47 6.41 -8.59
C PHE A 127 6.16 6.69 -9.29
N ARG A 128 6.13 6.71 -10.64
CA ARG A 128 4.87 6.75 -11.40
C ARG A 128 4.06 5.48 -11.13
N GLY A 129 4.72 4.32 -11.09
CA GLY A 129 4.10 3.06 -10.68
C GLY A 129 3.49 3.13 -9.29
N VAL A 130 4.25 3.68 -8.33
CA VAL A 130 3.82 3.87 -6.93
C VAL A 130 2.62 4.82 -6.82
N SER A 131 2.68 6.03 -7.36
CA SER A 131 1.55 6.98 -7.30
C SER A 131 0.31 6.44 -8.00
N THR A 132 0.49 5.70 -9.11
CA THR A 132 -0.62 5.08 -9.84
C THR A 132 -1.34 4.02 -9.00
N ILE A 133 -0.60 3.07 -8.40
CA ILE A 133 -1.25 2.01 -7.62
C ILE A 133 -1.84 2.57 -6.32
N VAL A 134 -1.14 3.48 -5.62
CA VAL A 134 -1.65 4.06 -4.38
C VAL A 134 -2.91 4.89 -4.63
N SER A 135 -2.94 5.71 -5.69
CA SER A 135 -4.18 6.42 -6.08
C SER A 135 -5.32 5.47 -6.39
N LYS A 136 -5.03 4.35 -7.08
CA LYS A 136 -6.03 3.33 -7.38
C LYS A 136 -6.56 2.66 -6.10
N LEU A 137 -5.69 2.32 -5.17
CA LEU A 137 -6.07 1.77 -3.86
C LEU A 137 -6.90 2.77 -3.04
N PHE A 138 -6.54 4.05 -3.04
CA PHE A 138 -7.32 5.11 -2.39
C PHE A 138 -8.73 5.21 -2.98
N ASN A 139 -8.87 5.14 -4.31
CA ASN A 139 -10.17 5.15 -4.96
C ASN A 139 -11.01 3.89 -4.67
N LEU A 140 -10.36 2.74 -4.45
CA LEU A 140 -11.04 1.47 -4.20
C LEU A 140 -11.45 1.29 -2.74
N VAL A 141 -10.55 1.62 -1.82
CA VAL A 141 -10.73 1.44 -0.37
C VAL A 141 -11.40 2.65 0.25
N GLN A 142 -11.19 3.84 -0.31
CA GLN A 142 -11.66 5.12 0.22
C GLN A 142 -11.35 5.22 1.72
N PRO A 143 -10.08 5.11 2.16
CA PRO A 143 -9.76 5.16 3.58
C PRO A 143 -9.90 6.59 4.12
N ASP A 144 -10.05 6.74 5.43
CA ASP A 144 -9.94 8.03 6.11
C ASP A 144 -8.48 8.34 6.46
N VAL A 145 -7.68 7.29 6.67
CA VAL A 145 -6.26 7.39 7.00
C VAL A 145 -5.46 6.30 6.27
N ALA A 146 -4.25 6.62 5.84
CA ALA A 146 -3.33 5.64 5.27
C ALA A 146 -1.93 5.74 5.91
N CYS A 147 -1.38 4.59 6.30
CA CYS A 147 -0.12 4.49 7.01
C CYS A 147 1.00 4.02 6.07
N PHE A 148 2.14 4.72 6.11
CA PHE A 148 3.34 4.40 5.34
C PHE A 148 4.59 4.50 6.22
N GLY A 149 5.60 3.66 5.95
CA GLY A 149 6.85 3.70 6.69
C GLY A 149 7.71 4.92 6.33
N GLU A 150 8.37 5.52 7.32
CA GLU A 150 9.32 6.63 7.11
C GLU A 150 10.65 6.16 6.50
N LYS A 151 10.89 4.84 6.44
CA LYS A 151 12.07 4.25 5.78
C LYS A 151 12.18 4.73 4.33
N ASP A 152 11.07 4.70 3.60
CA ASP A 152 10.98 5.14 2.21
C ASP A 152 10.53 6.60 2.17
N PHE A 153 11.36 7.49 2.72
CA PHE A 153 11.04 8.92 2.90
C PHE A 153 10.59 9.62 1.61
N GLN A 154 11.22 9.29 0.47
CA GLN A 154 10.84 9.84 -0.81
C GLN A 154 9.44 9.38 -1.25
N GLN A 155 9.09 8.12 -1.02
CA GLN A 155 7.75 7.62 -1.27
C GLN A 155 6.72 8.34 -0.39
N LEU A 156 6.99 8.49 0.91
CA LEU A 156 6.09 9.20 1.82
C LEU A 156 5.88 10.65 1.40
N ALA A 157 6.95 11.37 1.04
CA ALA A 157 6.85 12.74 0.53
C ALA A 157 6.05 12.81 -0.78
N LEU A 158 6.27 11.86 -1.69
CA LEU A 158 5.54 11.76 -2.95
C LEU A 158 4.04 11.52 -2.74
N ILE A 159 3.67 10.59 -1.85
CA ILE A 159 2.26 10.31 -1.53
C ILE A 159 1.61 11.51 -0.84
N ARG A 160 2.29 12.18 0.09
CA ARG A 160 1.76 13.41 0.72
C ARG A 160 1.49 14.51 -0.30
N LYS A 161 2.43 14.74 -1.23
CA LYS A 161 2.23 15.71 -2.33
C LYS A 161 1.06 15.30 -3.23
N MET A 162 0.99 14.04 -3.62
CA MET A 162 -0.09 13.50 -4.45
C MET A 162 -1.47 13.69 -3.79
N VAL A 163 -1.58 13.43 -2.50
CA VAL A 163 -2.82 13.60 -1.73
C VAL A 163 -3.27 15.05 -1.72
N ALA A 164 -2.35 15.99 -1.47
CA ALA A 164 -2.64 17.42 -1.48
C ALA A 164 -3.04 17.92 -2.87
N ASP A 165 -2.27 17.57 -3.90
CA ASP A 165 -2.49 18.06 -5.28
C ASP A 165 -3.78 17.51 -5.90
N MET A 166 -4.13 16.25 -5.60
CA MET A 166 -5.30 15.57 -6.16
C MET A 166 -6.58 15.74 -5.32
N GLY A 167 -6.50 16.42 -4.18
CA GLY A 167 -7.64 16.69 -3.31
C GLY A 167 -8.19 15.46 -2.61
N TYR A 168 -7.34 14.49 -2.28
CA TYR A 168 -7.74 13.33 -1.48
C TYR A 168 -8.00 13.75 -0.03
N ASP A 169 -9.21 13.48 0.48
CA ASP A 169 -9.55 13.63 1.89
C ASP A 169 -9.07 12.42 2.71
N ILE A 170 -7.74 12.26 2.77
CA ILE A 170 -7.07 11.12 3.41
C ILE A 170 -5.91 11.65 4.25
N GLU A 171 -5.91 11.31 5.53
CA GLU A 171 -4.79 11.59 6.43
C GLU A 171 -3.62 10.63 6.16
N ILE A 172 -2.41 11.16 5.95
CA ILE A 172 -1.21 10.34 5.68
C ILE A 172 -0.28 10.29 6.89
N ILE A 173 -0.32 9.15 7.59
CA ILE A 173 0.51 8.88 8.76
C ILE A 173 1.84 8.25 8.32
N GLY A 174 2.95 8.89 8.71
CA GLY A 174 4.29 8.34 8.61
C GLY A 174 4.63 7.58 9.87
N VAL A 175 5.09 6.33 9.75
CA VAL A 175 5.45 5.49 10.91
C VAL A 175 6.98 5.33 10.99
N PRO A 176 7.60 5.66 12.13
CA PRO A 176 9.04 5.58 12.30
C PRO A 176 9.62 4.18 12.06
N ILE A 177 10.88 4.17 11.59
CA ILE A 177 11.63 2.95 11.28
C ILE A 177 11.77 2.07 12.52
N VAL A 178 11.59 0.75 12.35
CA VAL A 178 11.92 -0.23 13.38
C VAL A 178 13.40 -0.58 13.30
N ARG A 179 14.13 -0.35 14.39
CA ARG A 179 15.50 -0.85 14.54
C ARG A 179 15.43 -2.24 15.17
N ALA A 180 16.13 -3.22 14.59
CA ALA A 180 16.32 -4.50 15.24
C ALA A 180 17.14 -4.29 16.53
N LYS A 181 17.00 -5.21 17.50
CA LYS A 181 17.72 -5.13 18.79
C LYS A 181 19.25 -5.11 18.64
N ASP A 182 19.75 -5.51 17.48
CA ASP A 182 21.17 -5.74 17.20
C ASP A 182 21.83 -4.55 16.49
N GLY A 183 21.09 -3.42 16.33
CA GLY A 183 21.58 -2.23 15.63
C GLY A 183 21.47 -2.30 14.10
N GLY A 184 21.06 -3.44 13.54
CA GLY A 184 20.63 -3.56 12.14
C GLY A 184 19.22 -2.98 11.93
N ALA A 185 18.95 -2.40 10.76
CA ALA A 185 17.59 -2.02 10.39
C ALA A 185 16.80 -3.28 9.98
N GLU A 186 15.61 -3.49 10.55
CA GLU A 186 14.66 -4.49 10.05
C GLU A 186 13.68 -3.78 9.09
N PHE A 187 13.62 -4.25 7.85
CA PHE A 187 13.18 -3.45 6.71
C PHE A 187 11.70 -3.61 6.41
N ALA A 188 10.86 -2.65 6.83
CA ALA A 188 9.48 -2.40 6.33
C ALA A 188 9.46 -2.18 4.83
#